data_AF-A0A1Y2J056-F1
#
_entry.id   AF-A0A1Y2J056-F1
#
_cell.length_a   1.000
_cell.length_b   1.000
_cell.length_c   1.000
_cell.angle_alpha   90.00
_cell.angle_beta   90.00
_cell.angle_gamma   90.00
#
_symmetry.space_group_name_H-M   'P 1'
#
loop_
_entity.id
_entity.type
_entity.pdbx_description
1 polymer ?
#
loop_
_entity_poly.entity_id
_entity_poly.type
_entity_poly.pdbx_seq_one_letter_code
_entity_poly.pdbx_strand_id
1 'polypeptide(L)'
;MSTYDSLHRQCRTLESLFDTKLTAYARLASSITRNQDDVEASGSTERWRDLENEVDELLEKLQEINDQLSALANDVENPPSQSMLRAIQRHREVYLDYARELRRTKANVKTALDQANLLSGVRNDIDAYKSSAADALLSERGHIDNSHQMTDDMLAQAYETRAEFARQRSTISGINARMQGVLSSMPGINNLLGMIKTRRRRDAVIIGCLIGLCMVLLFMYMF
;
A
#
# COMPACT_ATOMS: atom_id res chain seq x y z
N MET A 1 15.72 -41.69 -61.75
CA MET A 1 14.90 -40.49 -62.02
C MET A 1 13.71 -40.35 -61.06
N SER A 2 12.89 -41.39 -60.85
CA SER A 2 11.74 -41.33 -59.91
C SER A 2 12.10 -40.95 -58.47
N THR A 3 13.22 -41.43 -57.94
CA THR A 3 13.68 -41.14 -56.57
C THR A 3 14.03 -39.67 -56.35
N TYR A 4 14.67 -39.02 -57.33
CA TYR A 4 14.98 -37.59 -57.25
C TYR A 4 13.70 -36.76 -57.26
N ASP A 5 12.77 -37.06 -58.17
CA ASP A 5 11.52 -36.30 -58.29
C ASP A 5 10.66 -36.41 -57.02
N SER A 6 10.66 -37.57 -56.34
CA SER A 6 9.99 -37.72 -55.05
C SER A 6 10.66 -36.91 -53.95
N LEU A 7 11.99 -36.96 -53.82
CA LEU A 7 12.72 -36.21 -52.79
C LEU A 7 12.62 -34.69 -53.02
N HIS A 8 12.71 -34.25 -54.28
CA HIS A 8 12.60 -32.83 -54.63
C HIS A 8 11.20 -32.28 -54.29
N ARG A 9 10.14 -33.04 -54.58
CA ARG A 9 8.77 -32.66 -54.18
C ARG A 9 8.62 -32.63 -52.65
N GLN A 10 9.13 -33.66 -51.97
CA GLN A 10 9.06 -33.75 -50.51
C GLN A 10 9.81 -32.60 -49.82
N CYS A 11 10.99 -32.24 -50.33
CA CYS A 11 11.78 -31.10 -49.85
C CYS A 11 10.97 -29.81 -49.95
N ARG A 12 10.37 -29.51 -51.10
CA ARG A 12 9.54 -28.29 -51.27
C ARG A 12 8.33 -28.25 -50.36
N THR A 13 7.69 -29.41 -50.11
CA THR A 13 6.57 -29.48 -49.17
C THR A 13 7.01 -29.22 -47.72
N LEU A 14 8.17 -29.76 -47.31
CA LEU A 14 8.71 -29.50 -45.99
C LEU A 14 9.18 -28.05 -45.83
N GLU A 15 9.81 -27.46 -46.86
CA GLU A 15 10.22 -26.04 -46.87
C GLU A 15 9.00 -25.13 -46.64
N SER A 16 7.91 -25.36 -47.36
CA SER A 16 6.68 -24.58 -47.21
C SER A 16 6.03 -24.73 -45.83
N LEU A 17 6.05 -25.95 -45.29
CA LEU A 17 5.47 -26.24 -43.98
C LEU A 17 6.33 -25.60 -42.87
N PHE A 18 7.65 -25.74 -42.96
CA PHE A 18 8.61 -25.12 -42.06
C PHE A 18 8.45 -23.59 -42.02
N ASP A 19 8.40 -22.92 -43.17
CA ASP A 19 8.23 -21.46 -43.24
C ASP A 19 6.92 -20.98 -42.55
N THR A 20 5.83 -21.72 -42.76
CA THR A 20 4.54 -21.43 -42.13
C THR A 20 4.63 -21.54 -40.60
N LYS A 21 5.26 -22.62 -40.11
CA LYS A 21 5.41 -22.88 -38.68
C LYS A 21 6.41 -21.94 -38.01
N LEU A 22 7.52 -21.62 -38.68
CA LEU A 22 8.49 -20.64 -38.21
C LEU A 22 7.86 -19.25 -38.09
N THR A 23 7.03 -18.85 -39.06
CA THR A 23 6.29 -17.59 -39.00
C THR A 23 5.29 -17.57 -37.83
N ALA A 24 4.59 -18.68 -37.59
CA ALA A 24 3.68 -18.81 -36.44
C ALA A 24 4.44 -18.72 -35.11
N TYR A 25 5.57 -19.38 -35.00
CA TYR A 25 6.46 -19.35 -33.84
C TYR A 25 7.01 -17.94 -33.56
N ALA A 26 7.48 -17.24 -34.60
CA ALA A 26 7.95 -15.86 -34.49
C ALA A 26 6.84 -14.88 -34.08
N ARG A 27 5.60 -15.06 -34.60
CA ARG A 27 4.44 -14.26 -34.19
C ARG A 27 4.10 -14.48 -32.73
N LEU A 28 4.13 -15.73 -32.26
CA LEU A 28 3.85 -16.06 -30.87
C LEU A 28 4.85 -15.38 -29.91
N ALA A 29 6.13 -15.33 -30.29
CA ALA A 29 7.17 -14.59 -29.57
C ALA A 29 6.85 -13.09 -29.46
N SER A 30 6.36 -12.48 -30.54
CA SER A 30 5.95 -11.08 -30.55
C SER A 30 4.67 -10.81 -29.76
N SER A 31 3.79 -11.79 -29.60
CA SER A 31 2.60 -11.65 -28.75
C SER A 31 2.94 -11.67 -27.27
N ILE A 32 3.94 -12.44 -26.84
CA ILE A 32 4.38 -12.48 -25.42
C ILE A 32 4.88 -11.11 -24.96
N THR A 33 5.59 -10.39 -25.83
CA THR A 33 6.09 -9.04 -25.53
C THR A 33 4.99 -7.97 -25.56
N ARG A 34 3.89 -8.19 -26.29
CA ARG A 34 2.80 -7.20 -26.44
C ARG A 34 1.63 -7.41 -25.48
N ASN A 35 1.20 -8.66 -25.28
CA ASN A 35 0.07 -9.04 -24.45
C ASN A 35 0.59 -9.79 -23.23
N GLN A 36 1.18 -9.03 -22.31
CA GLN A 36 1.81 -9.54 -21.10
C GLN A 36 0.81 -10.05 -20.05
N ASP A 37 -0.42 -9.53 -20.09
CA ASP A 37 -1.48 -9.80 -19.09
C ASP A 37 -2.05 -11.23 -19.19
N ASP A 38 -1.80 -11.96 -20.27
CA ASP A 38 -2.45 -13.25 -20.58
C ASP A 38 -1.47 -14.45 -20.61
N VAL A 39 -0.18 -14.20 -20.35
CA VAL A 39 0.90 -15.19 -20.52
C VAL A 39 0.84 -16.29 -19.45
N GLU A 40 0.41 -15.96 -18.23
CA GLU A 40 0.23 -16.93 -17.14
C GLU A 40 -1.14 -17.64 -17.18
N ALA A 41 -2.16 -17.01 -17.75
CA ALA A 41 -3.54 -17.54 -17.73
C ALA A 41 -3.86 -18.54 -18.87
N SER A 42 -3.11 -18.54 -19.98
CA SER A 42 -3.54 -19.23 -21.21
C SER A 42 -2.71 -20.47 -21.63
N GLY A 43 -1.75 -20.95 -20.83
CA GLY A 43 -0.89 -22.08 -21.27
C GLY A 43 -0.01 -21.74 -22.49
N SER A 44 0.23 -20.45 -22.73
CA SER A 44 1.01 -19.95 -23.87
C SER A 44 2.46 -20.42 -23.85
N THR A 45 3.02 -20.67 -22.67
CA THR A 45 4.39 -21.22 -22.51
C THR A 45 4.48 -22.67 -22.99
N GLU A 46 3.45 -23.47 -22.74
CA GLU A 46 3.39 -24.87 -23.21
C GLU A 46 3.21 -24.92 -24.72
N ARG A 47 2.27 -24.11 -25.26
CA ARG A 47 2.08 -23.94 -26.72
C ARG A 47 3.34 -23.45 -27.44
N TRP A 48 4.11 -22.58 -26.80
CA TRP A 48 5.38 -22.09 -27.37
C TRP A 48 6.40 -23.22 -27.50
N ARG A 49 6.53 -24.04 -26.45
CA ARG A 49 7.47 -25.16 -26.41
C ARG A 49 7.08 -26.24 -27.42
N ASP A 50 5.79 -26.48 -27.59
CA ASP A 50 5.26 -27.40 -28.61
C ASP A 50 5.60 -26.93 -30.02
N LEU A 51 5.39 -25.64 -30.33
CA LEU A 51 5.79 -25.09 -31.63
C LEU A 51 7.31 -25.09 -31.82
N GLU A 52 8.10 -24.86 -30.77
CA GLU A 52 9.56 -24.92 -30.85
C GLU A 52 10.01 -26.33 -31.27
N ASN A 53 9.48 -27.36 -30.60
CA ASN A 53 9.77 -28.75 -30.90
C ASN A 53 9.33 -29.12 -32.33
N GLU A 54 8.13 -28.69 -32.74
CA GLU A 54 7.61 -28.97 -34.08
C GLU A 54 8.51 -28.35 -35.17
N VAL A 55 8.99 -27.12 -34.97
CA VAL A 55 9.90 -26.45 -35.92
C VAL A 55 11.28 -27.10 -35.95
N ASP A 56 11.79 -27.58 -34.81
CA ASP A 56 13.05 -28.35 -34.76
C ASP A 56 12.94 -29.68 -35.50
N GLU A 57 11.89 -30.45 -35.26
CA GLU A 57 11.66 -31.73 -35.95
C GLU A 57 11.53 -31.54 -37.47
N LEU A 58 10.89 -30.45 -37.91
CA LEU A 58 10.78 -30.14 -39.33
C LEU A 58 12.13 -29.76 -39.94
N LEU A 59 12.96 -29.01 -39.21
CA LEU A 59 14.30 -28.66 -39.67
C LEU A 59 15.19 -29.91 -39.79
N GLU A 60 15.09 -30.84 -38.83
CA GLU A 60 15.82 -32.11 -38.84
C GLU A 60 15.41 -32.97 -40.05
N LYS A 61 14.11 -33.14 -40.28
CA LYS A 61 13.59 -33.84 -41.48
C LYS A 61 14.05 -33.17 -42.77
N LEU A 62 14.13 -31.84 -42.80
CA LEU A 62 14.59 -31.09 -43.96
C LEU A 62 16.09 -31.31 -44.20
N GLN A 63 16.89 -31.42 -43.14
CA GLN A 63 18.30 -31.78 -43.21
C GLN A 63 18.48 -33.19 -43.79
N GLU A 64 17.74 -34.19 -43.29
CA GLU A 64 17.81 -35.57 -43.79
C GLU A 64 17.55 -35.65 -45.30
N ILE A 65 16.51 -34.95 -45.79
CA ILE A 65 16.22 -34.93 -47.23
C ILE A 65 17.32 -34.20 -48.02
N ASN A 66 17.89 -33.13 -47.46
CA ASN A 66 19.00 -32.41 -48.09
C ASN A 66 20.27 -33.27 -48.19
N ASP A 67 20.52 -34.10 -47.18
CA ASP A 67 21.62 -35.05 -47.16
C ASP A 67 21.40 -36.17 -48.19
N GLN A 68 20.17 -36.69 -48.31
CA GLN A 68 19.82 -37.67 -49.35
C GLN A 68 19.91 -37.07 -50.77
N LEU A 69 19.46 -35.84 -50.97
CA LEU A 69 19.63 -35.10 -52.23
C LEU A 69 21.10 -34.84 -52.55
N SER A 70 21.92 -34.52 -51.54
CA SER A 70 23.36 -34.35 -51.67
C SER A 70 24.09 -35.66 -51.99
N ALA A 71 23.63 -36.79 -51.45
CA ALA A 71 24.15 -38.11 -51.79
C ALA A 71 23.87 -38.46 -53.27
N LEU A 72 22.64 -38.19 -53.73
CA LEU A 72 22.27 -38.32 -55.16
C LEU A 72 23.06 -37.38 -56.08
N ALA A 73 23.48 -36.21 -55.59
CA ALA A 73 24.33 -35.28 -56.33
C ALA A 73 25.73 -35.84 -56.61
N ASN A 74 26.24 -36.69 -55.72
CA ASN A 74 27.58 -37.26 -55.76
C ASN A 74 27.61 -38.69 -56.32
N ASP A 75 26.48 -39.22 -56.77
CA ASP A 75 26.39 -40.56 -57.35
C ASP A 75 27.10 -40.61 -58.72
N VAL A 76 28.09 -41.50 -58.83
CA VAL A 76 28.96 -41.65 -60.01
C VAL A 76 28.33 -42.56 -61.07
N GLU A 77 27.43 -43.47 -60.67
CA GLU A 77 26.81 -44.43 -61.60
C GLU A 77 25.68 -43.80 -62.44
N ASN A 78 24.97 -42.81 -61.88
CA ASN A 78 23.90 -42.08 -62.57
C ASN A 78 24.07 -40.55 -62.39
N PRO A 79 24.96 -39.90 -63.15
CA PRO A 79 25.27 -38.50 -62.96
C PRO A 79 24.02 -37.62 -63.18
N PRO A 80 23.66 -36.76 -62.22
CA PRO A 80 22.51 -35.89 -62.35
C PRO A 80 22.73 -34.80 -63.40
N SER A 81 21.64 -34.37 -64.05
CA SER A 81 21.64 -33.24 -64.96
C SER A 81 22.04 -31.93 -64.26
N GLN A 82 22.59 -30.98 -65.02
CA GLN A 82 23.01 -29.67 -64.52
C GLN A 82 21.88 -28.89 -63.81
N SER A 83 20.63 -29.04 -64.25
CA SER A 83 19.47 -28.46 -63.57
C SER A 83 19.19 -29.10 -62.21
N MET A 84 19.37 -30.42 -62.08
CA MET A 84 19.18 -31.12 -60.81
C MET A 84 20.24 -30.73 -59.79
N LEU A 85 21.51 -30.62 -60.19
CA LEU A 85 22.60 -30.16 -59.34
C LEU A 85 22.36 -28.74 -58.79
N ARG A 86 21.91 -27.81 -59.65
CA ARG A 86 21.56 -26.44 -59.23
C ARG A 86 20.40 -26.42 -58.24
N ALA A 87 19.38 -27.25 -58.46
CA ALA A 87 18.25 -27.35 -57.53
C ALA A 87 18.69 -27.90 -56.15
N ILE A 88 19.55 -28.92 -56.12
CA ILE A 88 20.10 -29.47 -54.87
C ILE A 88 20.92 -28.42 -54.13
N GLN A 89 21.79 -27.69 -54.84
CA GLN A 89 22.55 -26.59 -54.26
C GLN A 89 21.63 -25.51 -53.67
N ARG A 90 20.53 -25.17 -54.37
CA ARG A 90 19.56 -24.20 -53.88
C ARG A 90 18.85 -24.67 -52.60
N HIS A 91 18.43 -25.92 -52.54
CA HIS A 91 17.83 -26.49 -51.32
C HIS A 91 18.80 -26.45 -50.14
N ARG A 92 20.10 -26.67 -50.38
CA ARG A 92 21.12 -26.54 -49.33
C ARG A 92 21.29 -25.11 -48.83
N GLU A 93 21.30 -24.12 -49.71
CA GLU A 93 21.33 -22.71 -49.34
C GLU A 93 20.11 -22.32 -48.50
N VAL A 94 18.91 -22.69 -48.96
CA VAL A 94 17.64 -22.41 -48.27
C VAL A 94 17.60 -23.05 -46.88
N TYR A 95 18.06 -24.29 -46.74
CA TYR A 95 18.18 -24.96 -45.44
C TYR A 95 19.09 -24.20 -44.47
N LEU A 96 20.27 -23.76 -44.93
CA LEU A 96 21.21 -23.02 -44.08
C LEU A 96 20.63 -21.68 -43.62
N ASP A 97 19.89 -21.00 -44.48
CA ASP A 97 19.19 -19.76 -44.13
C ASP A 97 18.08 -20.03 -43.09
N TYR A 98 17.29 -21.09 -43.27
CA TYR A 98 16.28 -21.53 -42.31
C TYR A 98 16.86 -21.90 -40.95
N ALA A 99 17.97 -22.64 -40.90
CA ALA A 99 18.65 -22.98 -39.66
C ALA A 99 19.15 -21.73 -38.90
N ARG A 100 19.68 -20.74 -39.64
CA ARG A 100 20.12 -19.46 -39.06
C ARG A 100 18.93 -18.66 -38.53
N GLU A 101 17.84 -18.60 -39.29
CA GLU A 101 16.63 -17.88 -38.91
C GLU A 101 15.96 -18.48 -37.68
N LEU A 102 15.88 -19.82 -37.60
CA LEU A 102 15.37 -20.52 -36.43
C LEU A 102 16.18 -20.19 -35.18
N ARG A 103 17.51 -20.26 -35.27
CA ARG A 103 18.41 -19.92 -34.15
C ARG A 103 18.20 -18.48 -33.67
N ARG A 104 18.05 -17.54 -34.61
CA ARG A 104 17.77 -16.12 -34.29
C ARG A 104 16.42 -15.98 -33.60
N THR A 105 15.39 -16.64 -34.13
CA THR A 105 14.03 -16.57 -33.58
C THR A 105 13.99 -17.14 -32.17
N LYS A 106 14.61 -18.30 -31.93
CA LYS A 106 14.75 -18.90 -30.59
C LYS A 106 15.40 -17.97 -29.58
N ALA A 107 16.51 -17.31 -29.97
CA ALA A 107 17.19 -16.34 -29.11
C ALA A 107 16.25 -15.18 -28.74
N ASN A 108 15.54 -14.63 -29.73
CA ASN A 108 14.58 -13.55 -29.52
C ASN A 108 13.45 -13.98 -28.58
N VAL A 109 12.90 -15.19 -28.73
CA VAL A 109 11.83 -15.62 -27.85
C VAL A 109 12.30 -15.85 -26.42
N LYS A 110 13.49 -16.43 -26.24
CA LYS A 110 14.08 -16.60 -24.91
C LYS A 110 14.22 -15.25 -24.21
N THR A 111 14.75 -14.23 -24.90
CA THR A 111 14.83 -12.88 -24.35
C THR A 111 13.47 -12.29 -24.01
N ALA A 112 12.46 -12.49 -24.85
CA ALA A 112 11.08 -12.06 -24.58
C ALA A 112 10.50 -12.72 -23.33
N LEU A 113 10.74 -14.03 -23.14
CA LEU A 113 10.25 -14.80 -22.01
C LEU A 113 10.97 -14.40 -20.70
N ASP A 114 12.29 -14.20 -20.77
CA ASP A 114 13.08 -13.70 -19.64
C ASP A 114 12.61 -12.29 -19.21
N GLN A 115 12.32 -11.40 -20.17
CA GLN A 115 11.76 -10.08 -19.89
C GLN A 115 10.37 -10.15 -19.26
N ALA A 116 9.50 -11.04 -19.74
CA ALA A 116 8.17 -11.23 -19.18
C ALA A 116 8.24 -11.71 -17.72
N ASN A 117 9.11 -12.69 -17.42
CA ASN A 117 9.29 -13.23 -16.08
C ASN A 117 9.84 -12.17 -15.10
N LEU A 118 10.80 -11.34 -15.52
CA LEU A 118 11.36 -10.27 -14.69
C LEU A 118 10.31 -9.20 -14.35
N LEU A 119 9.43 -8.86 -15.31
CA LEU A 119 8.42 -7.82 -15.12
C LEU A 119 7.20 -8.29 -14.33
N SER A 120 6.88 -9.59 -14.35
CA SER A 120 5.83 -10.19 -13.50
C SER A 120 6.13 -9.96 -12.02
N GLY A 121 7.37 -10.20 -11.58
CA GLY A 121 7.79 -9.98 -10.19
C GLY A 121 7.65 -8.53 -9.73
N VAL A 122 8.11 -7.57 -10.53
CA VAL A 122 8.04 -6.13 -10.20
C VAL A 122 6.59 -5.64 -10.10
N ARG A 123 5.69 -6.14 -10.95
CA ARG A 123 4.26 -5.76 -10.90
C ARG A 123 3.58 -6.25 -9.63
N ASN A 124 3.82 -7.51 -9.24
CA ASN A 124 3.30 -8.07 -8.00
C ASN A 124 3.76 -7.25 -6.78
N ASP A 125 5.02 -6.84 -6.75
CA ASP A 125 5.55 -5.98 -5.68
C ASP A 125 4.91 -4.59 -5.67
N ILE A 126 4.69 -3.98 -6.85
CA ILE A 126 4.04 -2.67 -6.98
C ILE A 126 2.58 -2.74 -6.50
N ASP A 127 1.85 -3.78 -6.88
CA ASP A 127 0.44 -3.92 -6.51
C ASP A 127 0.29 -4.24 -5.03
N ALA A 128 1.18 -5.06 -4.46
CA ALA A 128 1.25 -5.28 -3.01
C ALA A 128 1.55 -3.98 -2.25
N TYR A 129 2.50 -3.17 -2.73
CA TYR A 129 2.81 -1.87 -2.13
C TYR A 129 1.62 -0.88 -2.20
N LYS A 130 0.95 -0.80 -3.35
CA LYS A 130 -0.25 0.05 -3.52
C LYS A 130 -1.38 -0.37 -2.59
N SER A 131 -1.64 -1.68 -2.46
CA SER A 131 -2.65 -2.19 -1.53
C SER A 131 -2.31 -1.81 -0.09
N SER A 132 -1.06 -2.02 0.32
CA SER A 132 -0.60 -1.67 1.67
C SER A 132 -0.72 -0.17 1.95
N ALA A 133 -0.35 0.68 0.98
CA ALA A 133 -0.50 2.13 1.11
C ALA A 133 -1.99 2.55 1.20
N ALA A 134 -2.88 1.92 0.42
CA ALA A 134 -4.31 2.18 0.48
C ALA A 134 -4.90 1.76 1.84
N ASP A 135 -4.52 0.59 2.36
CA ASP A 135 -4.94 0.12 3.69
C ASP A 135 -4.43 1.03 4.81
N ALA A 136 -3.19 1.52 4.71
CA ALA A 136 -2.65 2.49 5.67
C ALA A 136 -3.45 3.80 5.68
N LEU A 137 -3.82 4.32 4.50
CA LEU A 137 -4.65 5.52 4.38
C LEU A 137 -6.09 5.31 4.91
N LEU A 138 -6.66 4.12 4.71
CA LEU A 138 -7.97 3.76 5.28
C LEU A 138 -7.92 3.65 6.80
N SER A 139 -6.85 3.05 7.35
CA SER A 139 -6.63 3.00 8.79
C SER A 139 -6.48 4.39 9.40
N GLU A 140 -5.71 5.27 8.74
CA GLU A 140 -5.53 6.67 9.16
C GLU A 140 -6.86 7.43 9.18
N ARG A 141 -7.70 7.23 8.17
CA ARG A 141 -9.05 7.80 8.16
C ARG A 141 -9.88 7.34 9.37
N GLY A 142 -9.81 6.06 9.72
CA GLY A 142 -10.48 5.53 10.92
C GLY A 142 -9.98 6.18 12.22
N HIS A 143 -8.67 6.44 12.32
CA HIS A 143 -8.10 7.16 13.46
C HIS A 143 -8.58 8.62 13.53
N ILE A 144 -8.66 9.30 12.39
CA ILE A 144 -9.17 10.68 12.30
C ILE A 144 -10.64 10.73 12.73
N ASP A 145 -11.49 9.84 12.23
CA ASP A 145 -12.91 9.81 12.60
C ASP A 145 -13.10 9.55 14.11
N ASN A 146 -12.32 8.65 14.70
CA ASN A 146 -12.33 8.40 16.15
C ASN A 146 -11.86 9.63 16.96
N SER A 147 -10.82 10.33 16.47
CA SER A 147 -10.31 11.56 17.10
C SER A 147 -11.35 12.70 17.05
N HIS A 148 -12.09 12.80 15.95
CA HIS A 148 -13.21 13.75 15.83
C HIS A 148 -14.32 13.45 16.84
N GLN A 149 -14.75 12.19 16.98
CA GLN A 149 -15.75 11.79 17.97
C GLN A 149 -15.29 12.12 19.40
N MET A 150 -14.05 11.80 19.74
CA MET A 150 -13.47 12.15 21.05
C MET A 150 -13.46 13.67 21.30
N THR A 151 -13.15 14.45 20.26
CA THR A 151 -13.16 15.92 20.34
C THR A 151 -14.58 16.45 20.58
N ASP A 152 -15.58 15.87 19.92
CA ASP A 152 -16.99 16.24 20.11
C ASP A 152 -17.46 15.91 21.54
N ASP A 153 -17.06 14.76 22.10
CA ASP A 153 -17.35 14.40 23.49
C ASP A 153 -16.70 15.39 24.48
N MET A 154 -15.43 15.76 24.25
CA MET A 154 -14.75 16.79 25.06
C MET A 154 -15.46 18.15 24.97
N LEU A 155 -15.93 18.54 23.78
CA LEU A 155 -16.71 19.77 23.59
C LEU A 155 -18.03 19.71 24.34
N ALA A 156 -18.76 18.58 24.26
CA ALA A 156 -20.00 18.38 24.98
C ALA A 156 -19.80 18.49 26.50
N GLN A 157 -18.76 17.82 27.04
CA GLN A 157 -18.40 17.90 28.45
C GLN A 157 -18.01 19.32 28.87
N ALA A 158 -17.29 20.07 28.02
CA ALA A 158 -16.95 21.46 28.27
C ALA A 158 -18.18 22.36 28.33
N TYR A 159 -19.16 22.15 27.44
CA TYR A 159 -20.44 22.88 27.47
C TYR A 159 -21.25 22.58 28.73
N GLU A 160 -21.29 21.32 29.17
CA GLU A 160 -21.95 20.91 30.41
C GLU A 160 -21.28 21.55 31.63
N THR A 161 -19.95 21.53 31.68
CA THR A 161 -19.16 22.14 32.76
C THR A 161 -19.40 23.66 32.83
N ARG A 162 -19.48 24.33 31.67
CA ARG A 162 -19.82 25.77 31.61
C ARG A 162 -21.22 26.04 32.16
N ALA A 163 -22.20 25.20 31.80
CA ALA A 163 -23.57 25.32 32.32
C ALA A 163 -23.62 25.07 33.83
N GLU A 164 -22.84 24.13 34.34
CA GLU A 164 -22.72 23.85 35.76
C GLU A 164 -22.10 25.03 36.52
N PHE A 165 -21.03 25.65 36.02
CA PHE A 165 -20.48 26.87 36.63
C PHE A 165 -21.49 28.03 36.64
N ALA A 166 -22.31 28.19 35.60
CA ALA A 166 -23.36 29.19 35.59
C ALA A 166 -24.43 28.93 36.68
N ARG A 167 -24.83 27.66 36.86
CA ARG A 167 -25.73 27.26 37.97
C ARG A 167 -25.09 27.53 39.33
N GLN A 168 -23.83 27.15 39.52
CA GLN A 168 -23.09 27.39 40.77
C GLN A 168 -23.00 28.87 41.10
N ARG A 169 -22.76 29.74 40.11
CA ARG A 169 -22.77 31.20 40.30
C ARG A 169 -24.11 31.70 40.82
N SER A 170 -25.22 31.22 40.26
CA SER A 170 -26.58 31.56 40.75
C SER A 170 -26.79 31.08 42.19
N THR A 171 -26.38 29.86 42.51
CA THR A 171 -26.45 29.29 43.87
C THR A 171 -25.64 30.12 44.86
N ILE A 172 -24.40 30.49 44.53
CA ILE A 172 -23.55 31.35 45.37
C ILE A 172 -24.18 32.73 45.57
N SER A 173 -24.75 33.32 44.51
CA SER A 173 -25.49 34.59 44.63
C SER A 173 -26.68 34.46 45.57
N GLY A 174 -27.42 33.35 45.50
CA GLY A 174 -28.52 33.04 46.41
C GLY A 174 -28.07 32.85 47.86
N ILE A 175 -26.92 32.19 48.08
CA ILE A 175 -26.30 32.06 49.41
C ILE A 175 -25.92 33.44 49.95
N ASN A 176 -25.30 34.30 49.13
CA ASN A 176 -24.93 35.66 49.53
C ASN A 176 -26.18 36.49 49.92
N ALA A 177 -27.26 36.41 49.13
CA ALA A 177 -28.52 37.07 49.44
C ALA A 177 -29.15 36.57 50.75
N ARG A 178 -29.16 35.24 50.98
CA ARG A 178 -29.63 34.66 52.25
C ARG A 178 -28.77 35.08 53.43
N MET A 179 -27.45 35.10 53.28
CA MET A 179 -26.52 35.55 54.31
C MET A 179 -26.75 37.02 54.68
N GLN A 180 -26.97 37.89 53.68
CA GLN A 180 -27.36 39.28 53.91
C GLN A 180 -28.72 39.38 54.62
N GLY A 181 -29.69 38.52 54.27
CA GLY A 181 -30.98 38.41 54.97
C GLY A 181 -30.86 37.96 56.43
N VAL A 182 -29.93 37.05 56.75
CA VAL A 182 -29.64 36.66 58.15
C VAL A 182 -28.99 37.83 58.90
N LEU A 183 -28.06 38.54 58.26
CA LEU A 183 -27.40 39.70 58.84
C LEU A 183 -28.39 40.83 59.14
N SER A 184 -29.40 41.02 58.28
CA SER A 184 -30.45 42.03 58.47
C SER A 184 -31.55 41.62 59.46
N SER A 185 -31.83 40.32 59.60
CA SER A 185 -32.81 39.78 60.57
C SER A 185 -32.25 39.55 61.97
N MET A 186 -30.93 39.64 62.16
CA MET A 186 -30.28 39.84 63.46
C MET A 186 -29.82 41.30 63.67
N PRO A 187 -30.71 42.30 63.66
CA PRO A 187 -30.34 43.68 63.95
C PRO A 187 -30.01 43.76 65.44
N GLY A 188 -28.72 43.78 65.76
CA GLY A 188 -28.30 43.97 67.14
C GLY A 188 -27.16 43.11 67.61
N ILE A 189 -26.47 42.32 66.78
CA ILE A 189 -25.17 41.74 67.19
C ILE A 189 -24.24 42.86 67.65
N ASN A 190 -24.21 43.99 66.94
CA ASN A 190 -23.41 45.15 67.32
C ASN A 190 -23.91 45.82 68.63
N ASN A 191 -25.22 45.83 68.89
CA ASN A 191 -25.80 46.37 70.12
C ASN A 191 -25.61 45.42 71.31
N LEU A 192 -25.75 44.11 71.13
CA LEU A 192 -25.47 43.08 72.14
C LEU A 192 -24.00 43.09 72.52
N LEU A 193 -23.10 43.17 71.53
CA LEU A 193 -21.66 43.33 71.76
C LEU A 193 -21.34 44.65 72.49
N GLY A 194 -22.04 45.73 72.12
CA GLY A 194 -21.95 47.04 72.78
C GLY A 194 -22.42 47.02 74.23
N MET A 195 -23.53 46.35 74.54
CA MET A 195 -24.05 46.16 75.90
C MET A 195 -23.09 45.34 76.76
N ILE A 196 -22.46 44.31 76.21
CA ILE A 196 -21.45 43.52 76.92
C ILE A 196 -20.21 44.38 77.24
N LYS A 197 -19.73 45.16 76.25
CA LYS A 197 -18.53 46.01 76.42
C LYS A 197 -18.77 47.15 77.42
N THR A 198 -19.94 47.77 77.39
CA THR A 198 -20.30 48.85 78.32
C THR A 198 -20.42 48.35 79.76
N ARG A 199 -21.02 47.17 79.97
CA ARG A 199 -21.08 46.54 81.30
C ARG A 199 -19.67 46.26 81.86
N ARG A 200 -18.78 45.68 81.05
CA ARG A 200 -17.40 45.39 81.45
C ARG A 200 -16.59 46.67 81.77
N ARG A 201 -16.82 47.76 81.02
CA ARG A 201 -16.19 49.06 81.28
C ARG A 201 -16.65 49.67 82.60
N ARG A 202 -17.95 49.57 82.91
CA ARG A 202 -18.50 50.05 84.19
C ARG A 202 -17.89 49.32 85.38
N ASP A 203 -17.79 48.00 85.31
CA ASP A 203 -17.22 47.20 86.40
C ASP A 203 -15.73 47.53 86.63
N ALA A 204 -14.96 47.74 85.54
CA ALA A 204 -13.56 48.17 85.64
C ALA A 204 -13.39 49.56 86.29
N VAL A 205 -14.29 50.51 85.98
CA VAL A 205 -14.28 51.85 86.59
C VAL A 205 -14.58 51.77 88.09
N ILE A 206 -15.58 50.97 88.49
CA ILE A 206 -15.94 50.80 89.91
C ILE A 206 -14.76 50.22 90.70
N ILE A 207 -14.13 49.15 90.18
CA ILE A 207 -12.97 48.52 90.81
C ILE A 207 -11.78 49.49 90.88
N GLY A 208 -11.51 50.22 89.79
CA GLY A 208 -10.43 51.22 89.75
C GLY A 208 -10.63 52.35 90.77
N CYS A 209 -11.85 52.86 90.91
CA CYS A 209 -12.19 53.86 91.93
C CYS A 209 -12.02 53.31 93.35
N LEU A 210 -12.42 52.06 93.61
CA LEU A 210 -12.26 51.43 94.93
C LEU A 210 -10.77 51.31 95.32
N ILE A 211 -9.93 50.83 94.39
CA ILE A 211 -8.48 50.71 94.61
C ILE A 211 -7.85 52.08 94.82
N GLY A 212 -8.22 53.07 94.00
CA GLY A 212 -7.72 54.44 94.13
C GLY A 212 -8.07 55.08 95.47
N LEU A 213 -9.33 54.94 95.92
CA LEU A 213 -9.78 55.42 97.22
C LEU A 213 -9.00 54.76 98.37
N CYS A 214 -8.84 53.44 98.33
CA CYS A 214 -8.07 52.70 99.34
C CYS A 214 -6.60 53.15 99.39
N MET A 215 -5.96 53.38 98.24
CA MET A 215 -4.58 53.89 98.19
C MET A 215 -4.46 55.29 98.79
N VAL A 216 -5.41 56.20 98.50
CA VAL A 216 -5.40 57.56 99.07
C VAL A 216 -5.59 57.52 100.60
N LEU A 217 -6.52 56.69 101.10
CA LEU A 217 -6.72 56.51 102.53
C LEU A 217 -5.47 55.95 103.23
N LEU A 218 -4.79 54.98 102.61
CA LEU A 218 -3.52 54.46 103.14
C LEU A 218 -2.42 55.53 103.18
N PHE A 219 -2.29 56.34 102.13
CA PHE A 219 -1.34 57.45 102.11
C PHE A 219 -1.64 58.50 103.20
N MET A 220 -2.93 58.83 103.41
CA MET A 220 -3.36 59.76 104.46
C MET A 220 -3.12 59.19 105.87
N TYR A 221 -3.18 57.87 106.05
CA TYR A 221 -2.89 57.24 107.33
C TYR A 221 -1.39 57.18 107.64
N MET A 222 -0.55 57.06 106.59
CA MET A 222 0.89 56.89 106.73
C MET A 222 1.65 58.22 106.95
N PHE A 223 1.07 59.36 106.53
CA PHE A 223 1.67 60.69 106.59
C PHE A 223 0.95 61.56 107.62
#